data_AF-A0A2H9LIJ6-F1
#
_entry.id   AF-A0A2H9LIJ6-F1
#
_cell.length_a   1.000
_cell.length_b   1.000
_cell.length_c   1.000
_cell.angle_alpha   90.00
_cell.angle_beta   90.00
_cell.angle_gamma   90.00
#
_symmetry.space_group_name_H-M   'P 1'
#
loop_
_entity.id
_entity.type
_entity.pdbx_description
1 polymer ?
#
loop_
_entity_poly.entity_id
_entity_poly.type
_entity_poly.pdbx_seq_one_letter_code
_entity_poly.pdbx_strand_id
1 'polypeptide(L)'
;IGDQLVKKKFTPVGFRVYEILSKYFETVDVICVVRRGQSSNTGIWYSRARRFNFFLRGFKYLFIMRKSSGAVIEAKKRTVKWAYYDRDRSRVESS
;
A
#
# COMPACT_ATOMS: atom_id res chain seq x y z
N ILE A 1 -3.95 5.72 -8.12
CA ILE A 1 -2.54 5.76 -8.55
C ILE A 1 -1.92 4.45 -8.11
N GLY A 2 -1.74 3.54 -9.04
CA GLY A 2 -1.12 2.24 -8.86
C GLY A 2 -0.24 1.95 -10.07
N ASP A 3 0.63 0.97 -9.95
CA ASP A 3 1.54 0.63 -11.04
C ASP A 3 0.74 0.17 -12.26
N GLN A 4 1.00 0.79 -13.41
CA GLN A 4 0.23 0.58 -14.63
C GLN A 4 1.10 -0.09 -15.69
N LEU A 5 0.56 -1.10 -16.37
CA LEU A 5 1.21 -1.74 -17.52
C LEU A 5 0.57 -1.20 -18.81
N VAL A 6 1.22 -0.23 -19.45
CA VAL A 6 0.73 0.40 -20.70
C VAL A 6 1.68 0.09 -21.83
N LYS A 7 1.17 -0.36 -22.99
CA LYS A 7 1.99 -0.63 -24.20
C LYS A 7 3.21 -1.54 -23.92
N LYS A 8 3.02 -2.62 -23.15
CA LYS A 8 4.08 -3.55 -22.68
C LYS A 8 5.16 -2.92 -21.78
N LYS A 9 5.00 -1.67 -21.36
CA LYS A 9 5.91 -0.98 -20.44
C LYS A 9 5.29 -0.87 -19.06
N PHE A 10 5.94 -1.48 -18.09
CA PHE A 10 5.55 -1.37 -16.69
C PHE A 10 5.96 0.02 -16.19
N THR A 11 4.98 0.77 -15.69
CA THR A 11 5.19 2.10 -15.11
C THR A 11 4.98 1.99 -13.61
N PRO A 12 6.06 1.80 -12.82
CA PRO A 12 5.96 1.66 -11.37
C PRO A 12 5.82 3.03 -10.72
N VAL A 13 4.63 3.64 -10.83
CA VAL A 13 4.36 4.97 -10.29
C VAL A 13 4.64 5.02 -8.78
N GLY A 14 4.36 3.93 -8.05
CA GLY A 14 4.65 3.84 -6.62
C GLY A 14 6.15 3.92 -6.32
N PHE A 15 6.98 3.20 -7.07
CA PHE A 15 8.44 3.20 -6.84
C PHE A 15 9.14 4.44 -7.35
N ARG A 16 8.59 5.14 -8.33
CA ARG A 16 9.16 6.43 -8.77
C ARG A 16 9.07 7.49 -7.66
N VAL A 17 8.00 7.45 -6.86
CA VAL A 17 7.89 8.30 -5.66
C VAL A 17 8.92 7.88 -4.61
N TYR A 18 9.10 6.57 -4.40
CA TYR A 18 10.12 6.04 -3.49
C TYR A 18 11.53 6.49 -3.88
N GLU A 19 11.89 6.43 -5.17
CA GLU A 19 13.20 6.85 -5.68
C GLU A 19 13.50 8.34 -5.40
N ILE A 20 12.47 9.20 -5.47
CA ILE A 20 12.62 10.61 -5.13
C ILE A 20 12.81 10.74 -3.62
N LEU A 21 11.99 10.06 -2.82
CA LEU A 21 12.06 10.16 -1.38
C LEU A 21 13.37 9.61 -0.82
N SER A 22 13.93 8.54 -1.39
CA SER A 22 15.18 7.92 -0.94
C SER A 22 16.39 8.84 -1.09
N LYS A 23 16.29 9.91 -1.89
CA LYS A 23 17.36 10.93 -2.00
C LYS A 23 17.41 11.88 -0.79
N TYR A 24 16.30 12.04 -0.07
CA TYR A 24 16.16 13.02 1.01
C TYR A 24 15.90 12.39 2.37
N PHE A 25 15.37 11.17 2.40
CA PHE A 25 14.98 10.45 3.61
C PHE A 25 15.56 9.04 3.61
N GLU A 26 15.87 8.55 4.79
CA GLU A 26 16.30 7.18 5.01
C GLU A 26 15.07 6.27 5.11
N THR A 27 15.13 5.11 4.48
CA THR A 27 14.02 4.17 4.43
C THR A 27 14.02 3.30 5.69
N VAL A 28 12.94 3.38 6.47
CA VAL A 28 12.77 2.58 7.70
C VAL A 28 12.03 1.29 7.39
N ASP A 29 10.91 1.39 6.68
CA ASP A 29 10.09 0.24 6.33
C ASP A 29 9.24 0.52 5.08
N VAL A 30 8.92 -0.53 4.34
CA VAL A 30 8.06 -0.50 3.14
C VAL A 30 6.94 -1.51 3.32
N ILE A 31 5.75 -1.01 3.61
CA ILE A 31 4.59 -1.85 3.88
C ILE A 31 3.69 -1.92 2.66
N CYS A 32 3.38 -3.12 2.19
CA CYS A 32 2.39 -3.34 1.13
C CYS A 32 0.98 -3.42 1.71
N VAL A 33 0.17 -2.40 1.41
CA VAL A 33 -1.21 -2.31 1.87
C VAL A 33 -2.15 -2.84 0.79
N VAL A 34 -2.81 -3.95 1.09
CA VAL A 34 -3.85 -4.52 0.25
C VAL A 34 -5.19 -3.90 0.63
N ARG A 35 -5.78 -3.08 -0.24
CA ARG A 35 -7.15 -2.60 -0.02
C ARG A 35 -8.15 -3.74 -0.27
N ARG A 36 -8.95 -4.09 0.74
CA ARG A 36 -10.18 -4.89 0.54
C ARG A 36 -11.35 -3.96 0.20
N GLY A 37 -11.34 -3.39 -1.01
CA GLY A 37 -12.46 -2.58 -1.49
C GLY A 37 -13.52 -3.45 -2.17
N GLN A 38 -14.73 -3.52 -1.62
CA GLN A 38 -15.87 -4.26 -2.20
C GLN A 38 -16.25 -3.77 -3.61
N SER A 39 -16.08 -2.48 -3.90
CA SER A 39 -16.48 -1.84 -5.15
C SER A 39 -15.62 -2.19 -6.37
N SER A 40 -14.46 -2.83 -6.18
CA SER A 40 -13.53 -3.23 -7.27
C SER A 40 -13.77 -4.66 -7.75
N ASN A 41 -14.56 -5.45 -7.01
CA ASN A 41 -14.85 -6.86 -7.29
C ASN A 41 -16.09 -7.07 -8.19
N THR A 42 -16.73 -6.00 -8.64
CA THR A 42 -17.87 -6.10 -9.55
C THR A 42 -17.42 -6.53 -10.96
N GLY A 43 -18.21 -7.36 -11.65
CA GLY A 43 -17.89 -7.87 -12.99
C GLY A 43 -17.60 -6.78 -14.04
N ILE A 44 -18.19 -5.59 -13.92
CA ILE A 44 -17.90 -4.43 -14.78
C ILE A 44 -16.43 -4.02 -14.67
N TRP A 45 -15.88 -3.99 -13.47
CA TRP A 45 -14.48 -3.66 -13.25
C TRP A 45 -13.57 -4.77 -13.75
N TYR A 46 -13.97 -6.04 -13.63
CA TYR A 46 -13.22 -7.17 -14.20
C TYR A 46 -13.11 -7.09 -15.72
N SER A 47 -14.22 -6.78 -16.40
CA SER A 47 -14.24 -6.56 -17.85
C SER A 47 -13.39 -5.36 -18.27
N ARG A 48 -13.38 -4.27 -17.49
CA ARG A 48 -12.52 -3.10 -17.73
C ARG A 48 -11.04 -3.40 -17.48
N ALA A 49 -10.72 -4.12 -16.41
CA ALA A 49 -9.37 -4.55 -16.09
C ALA A 49 -8.79 -5.44 -17.19
N ARG A 50 -9.58 -6.37 -17.72
CA ARG A 50 -9.17 -7.22 -18.85
C ARG A 50 -8.99 -6.42 -20.14
N ARG A 51 -9.82 -5.39 -20.37
CA ARG A 51 -9.78 -4.52 -21.55
C ARG A 51 -8.63 -3.51 -21.54
N PHE A 52 -8.28 -2.99 -20.35
CA PHE A 52 -7.27 -1.94 -20.18
C PHE A 52 -6.01 -2.42 -19.42
N ASN A 53 -5.89 -3.73 -19.22
CA ASN A 53 -4.77 -4.44 -18.60
C ASN A 53 -4.27 -3.81 -17.28
N PHE A 54 -5.17 -3.63 -16.31
CA PHE A 54 -4.83 -3.17 -14.97
C PHE A 54 -5.33 -4.14 -13.89
N PHE A 55 -4.58 -4.29 -12.80
CA PHE A 55 -4.98 -5.16 -11.70
C PHE A 55 -6.10 -4.53 -10.87
N LEU A 56 -7.16 -5.30 -10.60
CA LEU A 56 -8.28 -4.89 -9.73
C LEU A 56 -7.91 -4.84 -8.24
N ARG A 57 -6.74 -5.35 -7.89
CA ARG A 57 -6.19 -5.29 -6.55
C ARG A 57 -5.27 -4.08 -6.49
N GLY A 58 -5.78 -2.98 -5.96
CA GLY A 58 -4.97 -1.81 -5.65
C GLY A 58 -4.02 -2.12 -4.50
N PHE A 59 -2.80 -2.52 -4.82
CA PHE A 59 -1.70 -2.52 -3.86
C PHE A 59 -1.21 -1.08 -3.71
N LYS A 60 -1.18 -0.58 -2.48
CA LYS A 60 -0.55 0.70 -2.15
C LYS A 60 0.69 0.43 -1.34
N TYR A 61 1.74 1.21 -1.59
CA TYR A 61 2.92 1.22 -0.74
C TYR A 61 2.76 2.31 0.32
N LEU A 62 2.94 1.94 1.58
CA LEU A 62 3.17 2.88 2.66
C LEU A 62 4.67 2.87 2.94
N PHE A 63 5.34 3.96 2.57
CA PHE A 63 6.75 4.16 2.86
C PHE A 63 6.88 4.84 4.23
N ILE A 64 7.52 4.17 5.17
CA ILE A 64 7.92 4.76 6.44
C ILE A 64 9.36 5.21 6.26
N MET A 65 9.57 6.52 6.30
CA MET A 65 10.87 7.14 6.05
C MET A 65 11.26 8.07 7.20
N ARG A 66 12.55 8.17 7.44
CA ARG A 66 13.15 8.94 8.52
C ARG A 66 13.92 10.12 7.94
N LYS A 67 13.68 11.31 8.50
CA LYS A 67 14.50 12.49 8.22
C LYS A 67 15.86 12.32 8.88
N SER A 68 16.95 12.43 8.11
CA SER A 68 18.31 12.37 8.63
C SER A 68 18.59 13.62 9.48
N SER A 69 18.50 13.49 10.80
CA SER A 69 18.74 14.60 11.73
C SER A 69 20.21 14.79 12.12
N GLY A 70 21.16 14.14 11.41
CA GLY A 70 22.60 14.19 11.71
C GLY A 70 23.02 13.53 13.03
N ALA A 71 22.10 13.36 13.97
CA ALA A 71 22.29 12.65 15.23
C ALA A 71 22.20 11.13 15.02
N VAL A 72 23.11 10.38 15.64
CA VAL A 72 23.02 8.91 15.75
C VAL A 72 21.80 8.59 16.60
N ILE A 73 20.74 8.08 15.97
CA ILE A 73 19.52 7.67 16.68
C ILE A 73 19.70 6.21 17.07
N GLU A 74 20.03 5.96 18.34
CA GLU A 74 19.94 4.63 18.92
C GLU A 74 18.49 4.12 18.85
N ALA A 75 18.33 2.86 18.43
CA ALA A 75 17.04 2.20 18.38
C ALA A 75 16.51 2.02 19.82
N LYS A 76 15.76 3.00 20.33
CA LYS A 76 15.05 2.87 21.61
C LYS A 76 14.10 1.67 21.50
N LYS A 77 14.33 0.64 22.33
CA LYS A 77 13.35 -0.44 22.56
C LYS A 77 12.08 0.18 23.12
N ARG A 78 11.11 0.44 22.25
CA ARG A 78 9.78 0.90 22.64
C ARG A 78 8.92 -0.32 22.96
N THR A 79 8.32 -0.33 24.14
CA THR A 79 7.32 -1.33 24.51
C THR A 79 6.03 -1.01 23.74
N VAL A 80 5.72 -1.81 22.71
CA VAL A 80 4.52 -1.64 21.90
C VAL A 80 3.32 -2.22 22.66
N LYS A 81 2.36 -1.37 23.05
CA LYS A 81 1.04 -1.81 23.51
C LYS A 81 0.13 -1.97 22.31
N TRP A 82 -0.18 -3.21 21.94
CA TRP A 82 -1.10 -3.49 20.85
C TRP A 82 -2.54 -3.17 21.27
N ALA A 83 -3.21 -2.29 20.53
CA ALA A 83 -4.66 -2.13 20.62
C ALA A 83 -5.31 -3.23 19.79
N TYR A 84 -5.96 -4.20 20.46
CA TYR A 84 -6.77 -5.20 19.79
C TYR A 84 -8.15 -4.61 19.52
N TYR A 85 -8.54 -4.54 18.25
CA TYR A 85 -9.90 -4.18 17.85
C TYR A 85 -10.68 -5.46 17.62
N ASP A 86 -11.71 -5.67 18.42
CA ASP A 86 -12.60 -6.81 18.24
C ASP A 86 -13.31 -6.71 16.89
N ARG A 87 -13.21 -7.78 16.10
CA ARG A 87 -13.84 -7.88 14.78
C ARG A 87 -15.05 -8.77 14.94
N ASP A 88 -16.13 -8.18 15.44
CA ASP A 88 -17.41 -8.88 15.53
C ASP A 88 -17.84 -9.35 14.12
N ARG A 89 -17.90 -10.67 13.95
CA ARG A 89 -18.31 -11.34 12.70
C ARG A 89 -19.82 -11.61 12.63
N SER A 90 -20.59 -11.24 13.65
CA SER A 90 -21.97 -11.71 13.80
C SER A 90 -23.03 -10.98 12.95
N ARG A 91 -22.68 -9.94 12.17
CA ARG A 91 -23.66 -9.05 11.52
C ARG A 91 -23.92 -9.27 10.01
N VAL A 92 -23.41 -10.35 9.41
CA VAL A 92 -23.50 -10.54 7.93
C VAL A 92 -24.43 -11.70 7.50
N GLU A 93 -24.98 -12.50 8.42
CA GLU A 93 -25.83 -13.66 8.04
C GLU A 93 -27.35 -13.45 8.15
N SER A 94 -27.82 -12.22 8.41
CA SER A 94 -29.26 -11.93 8.50
C SER A 94 -29.68 -10.74 7.64
N SER A 95 -29.72 -10.89 6.32
CA SER A 95 -30.53 -10.06 5.40
C SER A 95 -30.71 -10.78 4.07
#